data_AF-A0A917VU23-F1
#
_entry.id   AF-A0A917VU23-F1
#
_cell.length_a   1.000
_cell.length_b   1.000
_cell.length_c   1.000
_cell.angle_alpha   90.00
_cell.angle_beta   90.00
_cell.angle_gamma   90.00
#
_symmetry.space_group_name_H-M   'P 1'
#
loop_
_entity.id
_entity.type
_entity.pdbx_description
1 polymer ?
#
loop_
_entity_poly.entity_id
_entity_poly.type
_entity_poly.pdbx_seq_one_letter_code
_entity_poly.pdbx_strand_id
1 'polypeptide(L)'
;MESRFGLGYRGGMDEVSLHLSERLRRRVSEAARRQHVSDEEYMRNAIERSLQDDASRLAVQPRPRLPLFRSGDPTLAERLDDILAAGFGLDTTGERPRPGAPAGTGQAARAHLHGSGSRSTRPR
;
A
#
# COMPACT_ATOMS: atom_id res chain seq x y z
N MET A 1 10.51 30.82 20.99
CA MET A 1 9.42 29.83 21.03
C MET A 1 9.87 28.74 21.97
N GLU A 2 9.52 28.89 23.25
CA GLU A 2 9.95 27.97 24.31
C GLU A 2 9.11 26.69 24.29
N SER A 3 9.78 25.57 24.05
CA SER A 3 9.26 24.25 24.36
C SER A 3 9.08 24.13 25.88
N ARG A 4 7.83 24.12 26.34
CA ARG A 4 7.46 23.74 27.71
C ARG A 4 6.81 22.36 27.70
N PHE A 5 7.63 21.33 27.50
CA PHE A 5 7.26 19.97 27.89
C PHE A 5 7.92 19.70 29.24
N GLY A 6 7.22 20.03 30.33
CA GLY A 6 7.65 19.70 31.68
C GLY A 6 7.18 18.29 32.04
N LEU A 7 8.06 17.29 31.93
CA LEU A 7 7.86 15.97 32.52
C LEU A 7 8.09 16.09 34.03
N GLY A 8 7.01 16.30 34.78
CA GLY A 8 7.02 16.28 36.25
C GLY A 8 6.91 14.84 36.75
N TYR A 9 8.03 14.22 37.12
CA TYR A 9 8.04 12.91 37.77
C TYR A 9 7.55 13.02 39.23
N ARG A 10 6.31 12.61 39.49
CA ARG A 10 5.83 12.33 40.84
C ARG A 10 4.88 11.12 40.81
N GLY A 11 5.46 9.92 40.99
CA GLY A 11 4.70 8.67 41.19
C GLY A 11 4.37 7.89 39.91
N GLY A 12 5.37 7.23 39.31
CA GLY A 12 5.21 6.06 38.44
C GLY A 12 4.49 6.19 37.09
N MET A 13 3.84 7.31 36.77
CA MET A 13 3.09 7.51 35.52
C MET A 13 3.51 8.80 34.83
N ASP A 14 3.78 8.71 33.52
CA ASP A 14 4.07 9.88 32.68
C ASP A 14 2.78 10.66 32.40
N GLU A 15 2.82 11.97 32.66
CA GLU A 15 1.71 12.87 32.35
C GLU A 15 1.88 13.47 30.95
N VAL A 16 0.83 13.38 30.13
CA VAL A 16 0.82 13.90 28.75
C VAL A 16 -0.37 14.82 28.55
N SER A 17 -0.13 16.04 28.08
CA SER A 17 -1.16 16.99 27.66
C SER A 17 -1.41 16.90 26.15
N LEU A 18 -2.66 16.72 25.74
CA LEU A 18 -3.05 16.60 24.33
C LEU A 18 -4.01 17.73 23.93
N HIS A 19 -3.73 18.35 22.78
CA HIS A 19 -4.66 19.31 22.20
C HIS A 19 -5.72 18.57 21.37
N LEU A 20 -6.97 18.64 21.83
CA LEU A 20 -8.12 18.09 21.13
C LEU A 20 -8.96 19.22 20.53
N SER A 21 -9.54 18.98 19.36
CA SER A 21 -10.60 19.86 18.87
C SER A 21 -11.78 19.88 19.86
N GLU A 22 -12.46 21.02 19.98
CA GLU A 22 -13.61 21.16 20.89
C GLU A 22 -14.67 20.08 20.64
N ARG A 23 -14.95 19.80 19.36
CA ARG A 23 -15.87 18.74 18.95
C ARG A 23 -15.45 17.36 19.47
N LEU A 24 -14.15 17.04 19.42
CA LEU A 24 -13.65 15.75 19.88
C LEU A 24 -13.71 15.66 21.41
N ARG A 25 -13.28 16.71 22.12
CA ARG A 25 -13.39 16.77 23.58
C ARG A 25 -14.82 16.54 24.06
N ARG A 26 -15.80 17.20 23.43
CA ARG A 26 -17.23 17.01 23.78
C ARG A 26 -17.68 15.56 23.61
N ARG A 27 -17.29 14.91 22.50
CA ARG A 27 -17.61 13.49 22.26
C ARG A 27 -16.98 12.56 23.28
N VAL A 28 -15.75 12.84 23.69
CA VAL A 28 -15.06 12.10 24.76
C VAL A 28 -15.84 12.22 26.06
N SER A 29 -16.18 13.44 26.49
CA SER A 29 -16.94 13.64 27.73
C SER A 29 -18.32 13.00 27.70
N GLU A 30 -19.03 13.05 26.56
CA GLU A 30 -20.31 12.35 26.39
C GLU A 30 -20.16 10.83 26.53
N ALA A 31 -19.11 10.26 25.93
CA ALA A 31 -18.87 8.83 25.99
C ALA A 31 -18.42 8.36 27.40
N ALA A 32 -17.56 9.14 28.06
CA ALA A 32 -17.13 8.89 29.44
C ALA A 32 -18.33 8.89 30.41
N ARG A 33 -19.23 9.88 30.27
CA ARG A 33 -20.48 9.95 31.04
C ARG A 33 -21.38 8.74 30.85
N ARG A 34 -21.52 8.24 29.61
CA ARG A 34 -22.31 7.03 29.32
C ARG A 34 -21.71 5.77 29.95
N GLN A 35 -20.41 5.78 30.22
CA GLN A 35 -19.69 4.67 30.84
C GLN A 35 -19.41 4.89 32.33
N HIS A 36 -19.87 5.99 32.91
CA HIS A 36 -19.66 6.36 34.31
C HIS A 36 -18.18 6.41 34.75
N VAL A 37 -17.29 6.82 33.86
CA VAL A 37 -15.84 6.98 34.13
C VAL A 37 -15.37 8.42 33.90
N SER A 38 -14.15 8.75 34.33
CA SER A 38 -13.55 10.06 34.02
C SER A 38 -13.16 10.17 32.55
N ASP A 39 -12.99 11.40 32.06
CA ASP A 39 -12.52 11.64 30.70
C ASP A 39 -11.10 11.07 30.49
N GLU A 40 -10.20 11.17 31.48
CA GLU A 40 -8.87 10.58 31.36
C GLU A 40 -8.92 9.05 31.36
N GLU A 41 -9.75 8.45 32.21
CA GLU A 41 -9.90 7.00 32.27
C GLU A 41 -10.51 6.45 30.97
N TYR A 42 -11.52 7.13 30.42
CA TYR A 42 -12.07 6.81 29.11
C TYR A 42 -11.00 6.88 28.01
N MET A 43 -10.21 7.96 27.99
CA MET A 43 -9.16 8.13 26.99
C MET A 43 -8.07 7.05 27.12
N ARG A 44 -7.64 6.73 28.33
CA ARG A 44 -6.67 5.65 28.59
C ARG A 44 -7.19 4.32 28.04
N ASN A 45 -8.41 3.94 28.41
CA ASN A 45 -9.03 2.68 27.98
C ASN A 45 -9.26 2.62 26.46
N ALA A 46 -9.62 3.74 25.84
CA ALA A 46 -9.82 3.83 24.40
C ALA A 46 -8.50 3.67 23.63
N ILE A 47 -7.43 4.31 24.10
CA ILE A 47 -6.09 4.22 23.51
C ILE A 47 -5.55 2.80 23.67
N GLU A 48 -5.64 2.20 24.86
CA GLU A 48 -5.20 0.82 25.11
C GLU A 48 -5.89 -0.17 24.17
N ARG A 49 -7.22 -0.05 23.99
CA ARG A 49 -7.98 -0.89 23.06
C ARG A 49 -7.52 -0.72 21.62
N SER A 50 -7.32 0.52 21.17
CA SER A 50 -6.84 0.81 19.82
C SER A 50 -5.46 0.19 19.57
N LEU A 51 -4.56 0.30 20.55
CA LEU A 51 -3.21 -0.25 20.46
C LEU A 51 -3.21 -1.79 20.53
N GLN A 52 -4.11 -2.39 21.30
CA GLN A 52 -4.28 -3.84 21.33
C GLN A 52 -4.81 -4.38 20.00
N ASP A 53 -5.75 -3.68 19.37
CA ASP A 53 -6.25 -4.04 18.04
C ASP A 53 -5.13 -3.96 16.99
N ASP A 54 -4.30 -2.93 17.03
CA ASP A 54 -3.16 -2.77 16.12
C ASP A 54 -2.04 -3.77 16.40
N ALA A 55 -1.73 -4.02 17.68
CA ALA A 55 -0.78 -5.06 18.08
C ALA A 55 -1.28 -6.44 17.65
N SER A 56 -2.57 -6.72 17.77
CA SER A 56 -3.18 -7.96 17.28
C SER A 56 -3.05 -8.06 15.76
N ARG A 57 -3.29 -6.98 15.00
CA ARG A 57 -3.08 -6.97 13.55
C ARG A 57 -1.62 -7.22 13.16
N LEU A 58 -0.66 -6.67 13.91
CA LEU A 58 0.77 -6.86 13.64
C LEU A 58 1.27 -8.24 14.07
N ALA A 59 0.80 -8.75 15.22
CA ALA A 59 1.14 -10.08 15.72
C ALA A 59 0.51 -11.20 14.86
N VAL A 60 -0.65 -10.94 14.24
CA VAL A 60 -1.35 -11.87 13.35
C VAL A 60 -0.79 -11.87 11.94
N GLN A 61 0.17 -11.01 11.56
CA GLN A 61 0.86 -11.19 10.28
C GLN A 61 1.80 -12.39 10.38
N PRO A 62 1.46 -13.57 9.80
CA PRO A 62 2.39 -14.68 9.81
C PRO A 62 3.64 -14.23 9.07
N ARG A 63 4.82 -14.45 9.67
CA ARG A 63 6.07 -14.24 8.94
C ARG A 63 6.00 -15.02 7.63
N PRO A 64 6.24 -14.38 6.46
CA PRO A 64 6.17 -15.06 5.20
C PRO A 64 7.15 -16.23 5.22
N ARG A 65 6.65 -17.45 4.95
CA ARG A 65 7.50 -18.61 4.77
C ARG A 65 8.05 -18.56 3.35
N LEU A 66 9.35 -18.33 3.24
CA LEU A 66 10.01 -18.29 1.95
C LEU A 66 10.28 -19.72 1.42
N PRO A 67 10.25 -19.93 0.09
CA PRO A 67 9.96 -18.94 -0.95
C PRO A 67 8.45 -18.70 -1.16
N LEU A 68 8.06 -17.45 -1.43
CA LEU A 68 6.64 -17.07 -1.63
C LEU A 68 6.01 -17.70 -2.88
N PHE A 69 6.83 -17.91 -3.91
CA PHE A 69 6.48 -18.58 -5.15
C PHE A 69 7.74 -19.17 -5.77
N ARG A 70 7.59 -20.11 -6.72
CA ARG A 70 8.71 -20.70 -7.45
C ARG A 70 8.74 -20.09 -8.85
N SER A 71 9.72 -19.25 -9.12
CA SER A 71 9.95 -18.68 -10.46
C SER A 71 10.45 -19.72 -11.46
N GLY A 72 11.21 -20.72 -10.99
CA GLY A 72 11.94 -21.67 -11.86
C GLY A 72 13.16 -21.04 -12.57
N ASP A 73 13.23 -19.71 -12.60
CA ASP A 73 14.34 -18.93 -13.15
C ASP A 73 15.06 -18.19 -11.99
N PRO A 74 16.33 -18.54 -11.68
CA PRO A 74 17.12 -17.88 -10.65
C PRO A 74 17.55 -16.45 -11.05
N THR A 75 17.49 -16.09 -12.33
CA THR A 75 17.87 -14.78 -12.88
C THR A 75 16.68 -13.81 -13.00
N LEU A 76 15.47 -14.26 -12.63
CA LEU A 76 14.23 -13.48 -12.80
C LEU A 76 14.31 -12.09 -12.17
N ALA A 77 14.94 -11.98 -10.98
CA ALA A 77 15.06 -10.71 -10.28
C ALA A 77 15.97 -9.70 -11.00
N GLU A 78 16.99 -10.18 -11.71
CA GLU A 78 17.96 -9.36 -12.43
C GLU A 78 17.43 -8.90 -13.80
N ARG A 79 16.51 -9.67 -14.38
CA ARG A 79 15.94 -9.43 -15.71
C ARG A 79 14.57 -8.76 -15.67
N LEU A 80 14.18 -8.22 -14.51
CA LEU A 80 12.85 -7.63 -14.29
C LEU A 80 12.53 -6.56 -15.33
N ASP A 81 13.46 -5.64 -15.58
CA ASP A 81 13.26 -4.52 -16.49
C ASP A 81 13.04 -4.98 -17.94
N ASP A 82 13.84 -5.94 -18.42
CA ASP A 82 13.69 -6.51 -19.77
C ASP A 82 12.33 -7.19 -19.95
N ILE A 83 11.88 -7.92 -18.94
CA ILE A 83 10.60 -8.65 -18.96
C ILE A 83 9.42 -7.66 -18.95
N LEU A 84 9.52 -6.59 -18.15
CA LEU A 84 8.49 -5.56 -18.12
C LEU A 84 8.44 -4.78 -19.45
N ALA A 85 9.59 -4.42 -20.00
CA ALA A 85 9.67 -3.73 -21.30
C ALA A 85 9.10 -4.57 -22.45
N ALA A 86 9.20 -5.90 -22.37
CA ALA A 86 8.76 -6.81 -23.43
C ALA A 86 7.23 -6.90 -23.60
N GLY A 87 6.42 -6.47 -22.63
CA GLY A 87 4.97 -6.66 -22.74
C GLY A 87 4.09 -6.16 -21.60
N PHE A 88 4.64 -5.48 -20.59
CA PHE A 88 3.82 -5.01 -19.48
C PHE A 88 2.87 -3.89 -19.92
N GLY A 89 1.56 -4.10 -19.75
CA GLY A 89 0.52 -3.16 -20.18
C GLY A 89 0.23 -3.16 -21.68
N LEU A 90 0.87 -4.03 -22.46
CA LEU A 90 0.51 -4.30 -23.85
C LEU A 90 -0.56 -5.39 -23.86
N ASP A 91 -1.79 -5.01 -23.54
CA ASP A 91 -2.96 -5.86 -23.73
C ASP A 91 -3.14 -6.12 -25.23
N THR A 92 -2.45 -7.12 -25.78
CA THR A 92 -2.76 -7.61 -27.13
C THR A 92 -4.06 -8.39 -27.05
N THR A 93 -5.16 -7.65 -27.14
CA THR A 93 -6.51 -8.08 -27.54
C THR A 93 -6.71 -9.58 -27.76
N GLY A 94 -7.25 -10.22 -26.72
CA GLY A 94 -8.24 -11.29 -26.85
C GLY A 94 -9.49 -11.06 -25.99
N GLU A 95 -9.53 -10.01 -25.17
CA GLU A 95 -10.62 -9.79 -24.21
C GLU A 95 -11.06 -8.32 -24.18
N ARG A 96 -12.37 -8.11 -24.08
CA ARG A 96 -13.06 -6.83 -24.33
C ARG A 96 -12.46 -5.65 -23.55
N PRO A 97 -12.44 -4.43 -24.13
CA PRO A 97 -12.01 -3.24 -23.42
C PRO A 97 -12.88 -2.99 -22.18
N ARG A 98 -12.23 -2.68 -21.05
CA ARG A 98 -12.92 -2.26 -19.83
C ARG A 98 -13.63 -0.92 -20.07
N PRO A 99 -14.91 -0.78 -19.66
CA PRO A 99 -15.62 0.49 -19.81
C PRO A 99 -14.94 1.58 -18.97
N GLY A 100 -14.44 2.63 -19.61
CA GLY A 100 -13.95 3.84 -18.95
C GLY A 100 -12.51 4.30 -19.27
N ALA A 101 -11.78 3.65 -20.17
CA ALA A 101 -10.43 4.12 -20.54
C ALA A 101 -10.50 5.38 -21.44
N PRO A 102 -9.73 6.45 -21.14
CA PRO A 102 -9.69 7.66 -21.97
C PRO A 102 -9.05 7.37 -23.33
N ALA A 103 -9.69 7.86 -24.40
CA ALA A 103 -9.24 7.69 -25.77
C ALA A 103 -8.11 8.68 -26.14
N GLY A 104 -7.09 8.17 -26.84
CA GLY A 104 -6.07 8.97 -27.54
C GLY A 104 -4.66 8.76 -26.96
N THR A 105 -3.59 8.58 -27.73
CA THR A 105 -3.37 8.97 -29.13
C THR A 105 -2.29 8.07 -29.72
N GLY A 106 -2.65 7.22 -30.67
CA GLY A 106 -1.69 6.52 -31.50
C GLY A 106 -1.40 7.36 -32.73
N GLN A 107 -0.16 7.80 -32.92
CA GLN A 107 0.31 8.19 -34.25
C GLN A 107 1.81 7.97 -34.43
N ALA A 108 2.12 7.43 -35.61
CA ALA A 108 3.38 7.46 -36.33
C ALA A 108 4.49 6.47 -35.93
N ALA A 109 4.48 5.31 -36.60
CA ALA A 109 5.63 4.90 -37.42
C ALA A 109 5.19 3.78 -38.39
N ARG A 110 4.56 4.18 -39.50
CA ARG A 110 4.59 3.39 -40.74
C ARG A 110 5.92 3.72 -41.42
N ALA A 111 6.81 2.75 -41.53
CA ALA A 111 7.87 2.76 -42.53
C ALA A 111 8.03 1.35 -43.11
N HIS A 112 7.79 1.30 -44.40
CA HIS A 112 8.02 0.25 -45.38
C HIS A 112 9.26 -0.61 -45.13
N LEU A 113 9.15 -1.91 -45.39
CA LEU A 113 10.00 -2.61 -46.37
C LEU A 113 9.30 -3.89 -46.86
N HIS A 114 9.01 -3.89 -48.16
CA HIS A 114 8.60 -5.05 -48.95
C HIS A 114 9.73 -6.09 -49.03
N GLY A 115 9.35 -7.36 -49.22
CA GLY A 115 10.21 -8.30 -49.96
C GLY A 115 10.27 -9.73 -49.41
N SER A 116 9.14 -10.41 -49.33
CA SER A 116 9.11 -11.88 -49.36
C SER A 116 9.23 -12.34 -50.83
N GLY A 117 10.19 -13.22 -51.13
CA GLY A 117 10.42 -13.73 -52.48
C GLY A 117 11.29 -14.99 -52.48
N SER A 118 10.63 -16.12 -52.70
CA SER A 118 11.09 -17.49 -52.53
C SER A 118 11.95 -18.04 -53.69
N ARG A 119 12.58 -19.21 -53.41
CA ARG A 119 13.09 -20.26 -54.33
C ARG A 119 14.42 -20.00 -55.05
N SER A 120 15.39 -20.87 -54.77
CA SER A 120 16.34 -21.32 -55.78
C SER A 120 16.69 -22.79 -55.59
N THR A 121 16.56 -23.52 -56.68
CA THR A 121 16.71 -24.95 -56.92
C THR A 121 18.18 -25.37 -57.04
N ARG A 122 18.55 -26.52 -56.47
CA ARG A 122 19.80 -27.22 -56.78
C ARG A 122 19.81 -27.71 -58.23
N PRO A 123 20.96 -27.69 -58.91
CA PRO A 123 21.30 -28.70 -59.90
C PRO A 123 22.46 -29.59 -59.42
N ARG A 124 22.69 -30.62 -60.23
CA ARG A 124 23.33 -31.92 -59.99
C ARG A 124 24.80 -31.91 -59.64
#